data_AF-A0AA39ZF25-F1
#
_entry.id   AF-A0AA39ZF25-F1
#
_cell.length_a   1.000
_cell.length_b   1.000
_cell.length_c   1.000
_cell.angle_alpha   90.00
_cell.angle_beta   90.00
_cell.angle_gamma   90.00
#
_symmetry.space_group_name_H-M   'P 1'
#
loop_
_entity.id
_entity.type
_entity.pdbx_description
1 polymer ?
#
loop_
_entity_poly.entity_id
_entity_poly.type
_entity_poly.pdbx_seq_one_letter_code
_entity_poly.pdbx_strand_id
1 'polypeptide(L)'
;MFAKLRPLGVINLLLGFAHLAACAAPSAFTITDEPDYSILRTCGKDCLWSDINYWVGGTLQCGSPYVNDCLCRVEFAPLISSHASSCIETLCTVGPVDGEISSFLSLYNTYQA
;
A
#
# COMPACT_ATOMS: atom_id res chain seq x y z
N MET A 1 -5.01 29.49 -50.78
CA MET A 1 -5.25 28.65 -49.57
C MET A 1 -4.59 29.32 -48.39
N PHE A 2 -5.21 29.21 -47.22
CA PHE A 2 -5.16 30.13 -46.08
C PHE A 2 -3.79 30.47 -45.47
N ALA A 3 -3.68 31.71 -45.00
CA ALA A 3 -2.58 32.27 -44.23
C ALA A 3 -2.43 31.59 -42.85
N LYS A 4 -1.19 31.49 -42.33
CA LYS A 4 -0.93 31.13 -40.92
C LYS A 4 0.02 32.16 -40.29
N LEU A 5 -0.60 33.11 -39.59
CA LEU A 5 0.04 34.10 -38.72
C LEU A 5 0.64 33.40 -37.48
N ARG A 6 1.84 33.82 -37.05
CA ARG A 6 2.39 33.69 -35.67
C ARG A 6 1.96 34.96 -34.87
N PRO A 7 2.19 35.17 -33.54
CA PRO A 7 2.79 34.37 -32.45
C PRO A 7 1.94 34.47 -31.13
N LEU A 8 2.59 34.30 -29.96
CA LEU A 8 2.20 34.61 -28.57
C LEU A 8 1.80 33.41 -27.68
N GLY A 9 2.64 33.20 -26.66
CA GLY A 9 2.43 32.22 -25.61
C GLY A 9 1.26 32.57 -24.71
N VAL A 10 0.64 31.51 -24.19
CA VAL A 10 -0.16 31.51 -22.98
C VAL A 10 0.29 30.30 -22.17
N ILE A 11 0.71 30.60 -20.95
CA ILE A 11 1.06 29.69 -19.87
C ILE A 11 -0.18 28.90 -19.44
N ASN A 12 -0.05 27.57 -19.29
CA ASN A 12 -0.89 26.72 -18.44
C ASN A 12 -0.08 25.41 -18.23
N LEU A 13 0.94 25.41 -17.38
CA LEU A 13 0.87 25.18 -15.93
C LEU A 13 -0.30 24.27 -15.50
N LEU A 14 0.05 23.17 -14.84
CA LEU A 14 -0.80 22.34 -13.98
C LEU A 14 -1.82 21.42 -14.69
N LEU A 15 -1.31 20.34 -15.28
CA LEU A 15 -1.91 19.03 -15.03
C LEU A 15 -0.94 18.25 -14.15
N GLY A 16 -0.74 18.76 -12.93
CA GLY A 16 -0.30 17.91 -11.85
C GLY A 16 -1.40 16.87 -11.70
N PHE A 17 -1.14 15.65 -12.17
CA PHE A 17 -1.90 14.50 -11.72
C PHE A 17 -1.66 14.41 -10.23
N ALA A 18 -2.51 15.08 -9.45
CA ALA A 18 -2.85 14.60 -8.13
C ALA A 18 -3.48 13.24 -8.39
N HIS A 19 -2.63 12.21 -8.48
CA HIS A 19 -3.01 10.86 -8.13
C HIS A 19 -3.34 10.95 -6.65
N LEU A 20 -4.54 11.45 -6.34
CA LEU A 20 -5.28 10.92 -5.22
C LEU A 20 -5.40 9.44 -5.57
N ALA A 21 -4.42 8.64 -5.12
CA ALA A 21 -4.56 7.21 -5.02
C ALA A 21 -5.71 7.02 -4.02
N ALA A 22 -6.92 7.14 -4.53
CA ALA A 22 -8.08 6.58 -3.87
C ALA A 22 -7.83 5.07 -3.92
N CYS A 23 -7.98 4.43 -2.76
CA CYS A 23 -8.02 2.97 -2.65
C CYS A 23 -8.85 2.43 -3.83
N ALA A 24 -8.23 1.70 -4.75
CA ALA A 24 -9.01 1.07 -5.82
C ALA A 24 -9.93 -0.01 -5.25
N ALA A 25 -9.56 -0.59 -4.10
CA ALA A 25 -10.43 -1.43 -3.31
C ALA A 25 -11.59 -0.60 -2.73
N PRO A 26 -12.85 -0.92 -3.06
CA PRO A 26 -14.00 -0.30 -2.41
C PRO A 26 -13.93 -0.59 -0.90
N SER A 27 -14.44 0.29 -0.05
CA SER A 27 -14.38 0.20 1.43
C SER A 27 -14.97 -1.09 2.05
N ALA A 28 -15.54 -1.98 1.23
CA ALA A 28 -16.00 -3.32 1.58
C ALA A 28 -14.94 -4.44 1.41
N PHE A 29 -13.83 -4.18 0.70
CA PHE A 29 -12.74 -5.15 0.49
C PHE A 29 -11.59 -4.90 1.45
N THR A 30 -11.14 -5.94 2.13
CA THR A 30 -9.96 -5.92 3.00
C THR A 30 -8.71 -6.32 2.24
N ILE A 31 -7.55 -5.90 2.73
CA ILE A 31 -6.27 -6.39 2.21
C ILE A 31 -6.13 -7.92 2.33
N THR A 32 -6.95 -8.56 3.17
CA THR A 32 -6.99 -10.02 3.30
C THR A 32 -7.85 -10.71 2.23
N ASP A 33 -8.69 -9.95 1.51
CA ASP A 33 -9.49 -10.44 0.38
C ASP A 33 -8.68 -10.45 -0.94
N GLU A 34 -7.51 -9.80 -0.97
CA GLU A 34 -6.62 -9.83 -2.12
C GLU A 34 -6.07 -11.26 -2.35
N PRO A 35 -6.02 -11.76 -3.58
CA PRO A 35 -5.57 -13.12 -3.87
C PRO A 35 -4.11 -13.35 -3.41
N ASP A 36 -3.28 -12.32 -3.49
CA ASP A 36 -1.88 -12.37 -3.08
C ASP A 36 -1.71 -12.50 -1.55
N TYR A 37 -2.73 -12.17 -0.76
CA TYR A 37 -2.72 -12.43 0.68
C TYR A 37 -2.55 -13.92 0.97
N SER A 38 -3.15 -14.80 0.15
CA SER A 38 -3.03 -16.25 0.33
C SER A 38 -1.61 -16.76 0.15
N ILE A 39 -0.79 -16.06 -0.65
CA ILE A 39 0.60 -16.39 -0.98
C ILE A 39 1.51 -16.14 0.22
N LEU A 40 1.19 -15.16 1.06
CA LEU A 40 1.94 -14.90 2.29
C LEU A 40 1.92 -16.15 3.19
N ARG A 41 3.07 -16.40 3.80
CA ARG A 41 3.20 -17.39 4.86
C ARG A 41 2.47 -16.90 6.10
N THR A 42 2.16 -17.81 7.01
CA THR A 42 1.46 -17.46 8.27
C THR A 42 2.14 -16.31 9.01
N CYS A 43 3.48 -16.30 9.06
CA CYS A 43 4.24 -15.23 9.71
C CYS A 43 4.07 -13.86 9.01
N GLY A 44 4.01 -13.81 7.68
CA GLY A 44 3.75 -12.57 6.93
C GLY A 44 2.29 -12.11 7.07
N LYS A 45 1.35 -13.07 7.11
CA LYS A 45 -0.06 -12.81 7.43
C LYS A 45 -0.22 -12.22 8.82
N ASP A 46 0.52 -12.73 9.81
CA ASP A 46 0.51 -12.21 11.18
C ASP A 46 1.05 -10.75 11.26
N CYS A 47 2.01 -10.40 10.41
CA CYS A 47 2.48 -9.02 10.30
C CYS A 47 1.44 -8.07 9.72
N LEU A 48 0.62 -8.57 8.78
CA LEU A 48 -0.35 -7.76 8.04
C LEU A 48 -1.69 -7.65 8.77
N TRP A 49 -2.15 -8.74 9.35
CA TRP A 49 -3.46 -8.86 9.96
C TRP A 49 -3.42 -9.92 11.06
N SER A 50 -3.30 -9.49 12.32
CA SER A 50 -3.28 -10.38 13.47
C SER A 50 -3.85 -9.70 14.71
N ASP A 51 -4.37 -10.50 15.65
CA ASP A 51 -4.85 -10.01 16.94
C ASP A 51 -3.72 -9.80 17.96
N ILE A 52 -2.48 -10.13 17.58
CA ILE A 52 -1.26 -10.03 18.41
C ILE A 52 -0.41 -8.79 18.04
N ASN A 53 0.48 -8.39 18.95
CA ASN A 53 1.27 -7.14 18.98
C ASN A 53 2.06 -6.73 17.72
N TYR A 54 2.05 -7.55 16.66
CA TYR A 54 2.82 -7.38 15.43
C TYR A 54 1.96 -6.94 14.25
N TRP A 55 0.69 -6.60 14.48
CA TRP A 55 -0.21 -6.17 13.44
C TRP A 55 0.06 -4.74 12.97
N VAL A 56 0.12 -4.57 11.64
CA VAL A 56 0.45 -3.29 10.99
C VAL A 56 -0.49 -2.15 11.36
N GLY A 57 -1.77 -2.40 11.63
CA GLY A 57 -2.69 -1.30 11.97
C GLY A 57 -2.45 -0.70 13.36
N GLY A 58 -1.77 -1.42 14.27
CA GLY A 58 -1.25 -0.85 15.52
C GLY A 58 -0.15 0.17 15.25
N THR A 59 0.78 -0.15 14.32
CA THR A 59 1.86 0.75 13.88
C THR A 59 1.32 2.03 13.23
N LEU A 60 0.23 1.90 12.47
CA LEU A 60 -0.40 3.02 11.76
C LEU A 60 -1.41 3.80 12.60
N GLN A 61 -1.67 3.36 13.83
CA GLN A 61 -2.72 3.91 14.70
C GLN A 61 -4.11 3.93 14.02
N CYS A 62 -4.36 2.93 13.16
CA CYS A 62 -5.67 2.75 12.55
C CYS A 62 -6.67 2.37 13.65
N GLY A 63 -7.66 3.24 13.88
CA GLY A 63 -8.73 2.97 14.84
C GLY A 63 -9.52 1.71 14.49
N SER A 64 -10.12 1.08 15.50
CA SER A 64 -11.07 -0.03 15.32
C SER A 64 -12.46 0.50 14.89
N PRO A 65 -13.21 -0.19 14.01
CA PRO A 65 -12.83 -1.41 13.30
C PRO A 65 -11.76 -1.09 12.28
N TYR A 66 -10.78 -1.98 12.12
CA TYR A 66 -9.58 -1.78 11.33
C TYR A 66 -9.92 -1.44 9.88
N VAL A 67 -10.08 -0.15 9.60
CA VAL A 67 -10.68 0.28 8.35
C VAL A 67 -9.62 0.15 7.27
N ASN A 68 -9.94 -0.67 6.29
CA ASN A 68 -9.28 -0.82 5.00
C ASN A 68 -8.85 0.50 4.35
N ASP A 69 -9.65 1.57 4.52
CA ASP A 69 -9.30 2.93 4.10
C ASP A 69 -8.02 3.48 4.75
N CYS A 70 -7.68 3.04 5.96
CA CYS A 70 -6.47 3.46 6.67
C CYS A 70 -5.21 2.91 6.00
N LEU A 71 -5.24 1.64 5.59
CA LEU A 71 -4.13 0.99 4.87
C LEU A 71 -3.94 1.56 3.46
N CYS A 72 -4.95 2.21 2.90
CA CYS A 72 -4.88 2.82 1.57
C CYS A 72 -4.24 4.21 1.54
N ARG A 73 -3.67 4.69 2.65
CA ARG A 73 -2.99 5.99 2.66
C ARG A 73 -1.54 5.84 2.19
N VAL A 74 -1.23 6.51 1.08
CA VAL A 74 0.13 6.54 0.51
C VAL A 74 1.18 7.08 1.47
N GLU A 75 0.78 7.97 2.40
CA GLU A 75 1.67 8.54 3.43
C GLU A 75 2.23 7.47 4.39
N PHE A 76 1.57 6.32 4.49
CA PHE A 76 1.98 5.21 5.34
C PHE A 76 2.93 4.21 4.65
N ALA A 77 3.16 4.32 3.34
CA ALA A 77 4.08 3.44 2.61
C ALA A 77 5.47 3.25 3.29
N PRO A 78 6.17 4.31 3.76
CA PRO A 78 7.45 4.12 4.45
C PRO A 78 7.31 3.41 5.82
N LEU A 79 6.22 3.67 6.55
CA LEU A 79 5.92 3.01 7.82
C LEU A 79 5.62 1.53 7.61
N ILE A 80 4.81 1.21 6.60
CA ILE A 80 4.47 -0.16 6.20
C ILE A 80 5.72 -0.92 5.81
N SER A 81 6.62 -0.32 5.03
CA SER A 81 7.87 -0.95 4.63
C SER A 81 8.79 -1.26 5.80
N SER A 82 8.94 -0.30 6.71
CA SER A 82 9.69 -0.52 7.96
C SER A 82 9.06 -1.63 8.82
N HIS A 83 7.73 -1.62 8.95
CA HIS A 83 6.99 -2.64 9.69
C HIS A 83 7.15 -4.03 9.06
N ALA A 84 7.04 -4.12 7.72
CA ALA A 84 7.21 -5.36 6.98
C ALA A 84 8.57 -5.98 7.29
N SER A 85 9.65 -5.21 7.14
CA SER A 85 11.00 -5.69 7.45
C SER A 85 11.12 -6.14 8.90
N SER A 86 10.78 -5.28 9.86
CA SER A 86 10.97 -5.59 11.29
C SER A 86 10.12 -6.78 11.76
N CYS A 87 8.86 -6.83 11.34
CA CYS A 87 7.95 -7.89 11.75
C CYS A 87 8.31 -9.23 11.09
N ILE A 88 8.60 -9.24 9.78
CA ILE A 88 8.93 -10.47 9.06
C ILE A 88 10.29 -11.00 9.52
N GLU A 89 11.29 -10.16 9.76
CA GLU A 89 12.56 -10.59 10.37
C GLU A 89 12.35 -11.24 11.75
N THR A 90 11.36 -10.77 12.51
CA THR A 90 11.06 -11.30 13.85
C THR A 90 10.27 -12.61 13.79
N LEU A 91 9.24 -12.69 12.95
CA LEU A 91 8.28 -13.80 12.95
C LEU A 91 8.60 -14.88 11.92
N CYS A 92 9.21 -14.54 10.79
CA CYS A 92 9.52 -15.47 9.70
C CYS A 92 10.92 -16.09 9.83
N THR A 93 11.18 -16.77 10.96
CA THR A 93 12.51 -17.34 11.29
C THR A 93 12.95 -18.52 10.42
N VAL A 94 12.02 -19.14 9.70
CA VAL A 94 12.29 -20.26 8.78
C VAL A 94 12.10 -19.77 7.34
N GLY A 95 12.95 -20.14 6.40
CA GLY A 95 12.79 -19.79 4.97
C GLY A 95 13.29 -18.40 4.59
N PRO A 96 13.10 -17.97 3.33
CA PRO A 96 13.64 -16.72 2.81
C PRO A 96 12.85 -15.50 3.31
N VAL A 97 13.44 -14.74 4.23
CA VAL A 97 12.88 -13.49 4.80
C VAL A 97 12.66 -12.44 3.72
N ASP A 98 13.66 -12.19 2.87
CA ASP A 98 13.61 -11.15 1.82
C ASP A 98 12.46 -11.38 0.82
N GLY A 99 12.19 -12.65 0.50
CA GLY A 99 11.09 -13.04 -0.37
C GLY A 99 9.73 -12.71 0.25
N GLU A 100 9.59 -12.96 1.54
CA GLU A 100 8.36 -12.65 2.27
C GLU A 100 8.14 -11.14 2.40
N ILE A 101 9.19 -10.36 2.68
CA ILE A 101 9.12 -8.88 2.67
C ILE A 101 8.65 -8.37 1.30
N SER A 102 9.23 -8.92 0.23
CA SER A 102 8.87 -8.54 -1.15
C SER A 102 7.41 -8.85 -1.46
N SER A 103 6.93 -10.04 -1.08
CA SER A 103 5.52 -10.44 -1.26
C SER A 103 4.57 -9.56 -0.44
N PHE A 104 4.93 -9.23 0.81
CA PHE A 104 4.14 -8.34 1.66
C PHE A 104 3.99 -6.95 1.05
N LEU A 105 5.10 -6.36 0.59
CA LEU A 105 5.10 -5.05 -0.04
C LEU A 105 4.34 -5.06 -1.37
N SER A 106 4.47 -6.13 -2.15
CA SER A 106 3.73 -6.31 -3.40
C SER A 106 2.22 -6.31 -3.13
N LEU A 107 1.75 -7.10 -2.18
CA LEU A 107 0.35 -7.13 -1.76
C LEU A 107 -0.15 -5.74 -1.36
N TYR A 108 0.62 -5.03 -0.52
CA TYR A 108 0.26 -3.69 -0.10
C TYR A 108 0.14 -2.71 -1.27
N ASN A 109 1.09 -2.75 -2.21
CA ASN A 109 1.07 -1.90 -3.40
C ASN A 109 -0.12 -2.24 -4.31
N THR A 110 -0.42 -3.53 -4.50
CA THR A 110 -1.60 -3.98 -5.26
C THR A 110 -2.89 -3.46 -4.64
N TYR A 111 -3.00 -3.55 -3.31
CA TYR A 111 -4.16 -3.09 -2.56
C TYR A 111 -4.37 -1.56 -2.67
N GLN A 112 -3.29 -0.79 -2.87
CA GLN A 112 -3.35 0.67 -3.07
C GLN A 112 -3.58 1.11 -4.53
N ALA A 113 -3.41 0.22 -5.51
CA ALA A 113 -3.37 0.55 -6.94
C ALA A 113 -4.75 0.50 -7.59
#